data_AF-A0A1F9MXA6-F1
#
_entry.id   AF-A0A1F9MXA6-F1
#
_cell.length_a   1.000
_cell.length_b   1.000
_cell.length_c   1.000
_cell.angle_alpha   90.00
_cell.angle_beta   90.00
_cell.angle_gamma   90.00
#
_symmetry.space_group_name_H-M   'P 1'
#
loop_
_entity.id
_entity.type
_entity.pdbx_description
1 polymer ?
#
loop_
_entity_poly.entity_id
_entity_poly.type
_entity_poly.pdbx_seq_one_letter_code
_entity_poly.pdbx_strand_id
1 'polypeptide(L)'
;MDKTTLLTLVGFLAAGCVEPASIVIEPLRVINWSPASNTICVTTETNISATFSDDLVADSINSDTFVIRDADGVVEAAVTYDKTSFTARLQPQQSLAFDRSYTIIAKESIRGLAKGQLAVDLEASFTTVPRYGCTPGVECEYHSDCPGNQICARTGVCIDECVTSKDCYRGTCASGICIPDSGSDGGPVDDGVGDGVNPGDDVSPGDGD
;
A
#
# COMPACT_ATOMS: atom_id res chain seq x y z
N MET A 1 -21.56 -68.92 70.62
CA MET A 1 -21.86 -67.55 71.08
C MET A 1 -20.88 -66.63 70.37
N ASP A 2 -21.20 -65.59 69.59
CA ASP A 2 -22.39 -64.77 69.32
C ASP A 2 -22.21 -64.20 67.87
N LYS A 3 -23.22 -64.21 66.99
CA LYS A 3 -24.20 -63.14 66.68
C LYS A 3 -23.65 -61.83 66.07
N THR A 4 -23.96 -61.66 64.78
CA THR A 4 -24.69 -60.53 64.15
C THR A 4 -24.01 -59.14 64.04
N THR A 5 -24.07 -58.57 62.81
CA THR A 5 -24.65 -57.23 62.49
C THR A 5 -23.77 -56.28 61.64
N LEU A 6 -24.18 -56.17 60.36
CA LEU A 6 -24.39 -54.97 59.50
C LEU A 6 -23.28 -53.99 59.06
N LEU A 7 -23.24 -53.87 57.72
CA LEU A 7 -23.37 -52.66 56.86
C LEU A 7 -22.42 -51.47 56.99
N THR A 8 -21.85 -51.07 55.84
CA THR A 8 -21.63 -49.72 55.24
C THR A 8 -20.35 -49.79 54.39
N LEU A 9 -20.14 -49.17 53.23
CA LEU A 9 -20.88 -48.25 52.38
C LEU A 9 -20.21 -48.38 50.98
N VAL A 10 -20.97 -48.27 49.90
CA VAL A 10 -20.42 -48.16 48.54
C VAL A 10 -19.72 -46.80 48.43
N GLY A 11 -18.40 -46.80 48.27
CA GLY A 11 -17.62 -45.62 47.94
C GLY A 11 -17.02 -45.77 46.54
N PHE A 12 -17.74 -45.33 45.52
CA PHE A 12 -17.22 -45.17 44.17
C PHE A 12 -16.00 -44.25 44.23
N LEU A 13 -14.81 -44.79 43.93
CA LEU A 13 -13.67 -43.99 43.51
C LEU A 13 -14.08 -43.34 42.18
N ALA A 14 -14.59 -42.12 42.23
CA ALA A 14 -14.58 -41.24 41.09
C ALA A 14 -13.10 -40.99 40.77
N ALA A 15 -12.53 -41.83 39.92
CA ALA A 15 -11.39 -41.45 39.12
C ALA A 15 -11.88 -40.30 38.24
N GLY A 16 -11.82 -39.08 38.78
CA GLY A 16 -11.89 -37.89 37.97
C GLY A 16 -10.77 -38.05 36.97
N CYS A 17 -11.11 -38.32 35.71
CA CYS A 17 -10.20 -38.06 34.61
C CYS A 17 -9.90 -36.57 34.68
N VAL A 18 -8.82 -36.19 35.36
CA VAL A 18 -8.19 -34.91 35.13
C VAL A 18 -7.69 -35.02 33.70
N GLU A 19 -8.46 -34.49 32.75
CA GLU A 19 -7.94 -34.21 31.42
C GLU A 19 -6.65 -33.40 31.63
N PRO A 20 -5.48 -33.88 31.18
CA PRO A 20 -4.28 -33.08 31.25
C PRO A 20 -4.60 -31.78 30.52
N ALA A 21 -4.44 -30.65 31.20
CA ALA A 21 -4.62 -29.34 30.58
C ALA A 21 -3.73 -29.32 29.33
N SER A 22 -4.35 -29.41 28.15
CA SER A 22 -3.63 -29.28 26.90
C SER A 22 -3.11 -27.86 26.86
N ILE A 23 -1.82 -27.69 27.09
CA ILE A 23 -1.21 -26.37 27.03
C ILE A 23 -1.22 -25.94 25.56
N VAL A 24 -2.18 -25.10 25.21
CA VAL A 24 -2.26 -24.51 23.87
C VAL A 24 -1.26 -23.36 23.84
N ILE A 25 -0.04 -23.65 23.37
CA ILE A 25 0.95 -22.61 23.09
C ILE A 25 0.57 -22.00 21.74
N GLU A 26 -0.08 -20.84 21.78
CA GLU A 26 -0.36 -20.08 20.57
C GLU A 26 0.97 -19.63 19.95
N PRO A 27 1.19 -19.83 18.64
CA PRO A 27 2.48 -19.54 18.01
C PRO A 27 2.77 -18.04 17.92
N LEU A 28 4.05 -17.71 17.85
CA LEU A 28 4.50 -16.37 17.50
C LEU A 28 4.01 -16.03 16.09
N ARG A 29 3.43 -14.84 15.92
CA ARG A 29 2.98 -14.32 14.63
C ARG A 29 3.03 -12.80 14.63
N VAL A 30 2.90 -12.23 13.44
CA VAL A 30 2.58 -10.80 13.27
C VAL A 30 1.06 -10.62 13.35
N ILE A 31 0.61 -9.76 14.26
CA ILE A 31 -0.79 -9.36 14.46
C ILE A 31 -1.18 -8.24 13.50
N ASN A 32 -0.27 -7.29 13.27
CA ASN A 32 -0.56 -6.14 12.42
C ASN A 32 0.67 -5.70 11.64
N TRP A 33 0.45 -5.37 10.38
CA TRP A 33 1.43 -4.73 9.50
C TRP A 33 1.02 -3.27 9.28
N SER A 34 2.01 -2.38 9.26
CA SER A 34 1.85 -1.03 8.74
C SER A 34 2.98 -0.76 7.76
N PRO A 35 2.71 -0.42 6.49
CA PRO A 35 1.41 -0.50 5.82
C PRO A 35 0.75 -1.88 5.92
N ALA A 36 -0.58 -1.94 5.79
CA ALA A 36 -1.27 -3.23 5.73
C ALA A 36 -0.86 -4.00 4.47
N SER A 37 -0.96 -5.33 4.51
CA SER A 37 -0.58 -6.18 3.38
C SER A 37 -1.37 -5.84 2.12
N ASN A 38 -0.66 -5.76 1.00
CA ASN A 38 -1.15 -5.38 -0.34
C ASN A 38 -1.71 -3.94 -0.43
N THR A 39 -1.35 -3.05 0.51
CA THR A 39 -1.75 -1.64 0.42
C THR A 39 -1.07 -0.99 -0.79
N ILE A 40 -1.85 -0.32 -1.62
CA ILE A 40 -1.34 0.55 -2.69
C ILE A 40 -1.30 1.99 -2.19
N CYS A 41 -0.62 2.87 -2.93
CA CYS A 41 -0.67 4.31 -2.66
C CYS A 41 -0.04 4.74 -1.35
N VAL A 42 0.98 4.01 -0.93
CA VAL A 42 1.73 4.30 0.28
C VAL A 42 2.72 5.43 0.01
N THR A 43 2.84 6.41 0.90
CA THR A 43 3.83 7.49 0.74
C THR A 43 5.27 6.93 0.75
N THR A 44 6.19 7.60 0.06
CA THR A 44 7.59 7.16 -0.01
C THR A 44 8.34 7.28 1.32
N GLU A 45 7.79 8.04 2.28
CA GLU A 45 8.29 8.21 3.65
C GLU A 45 7.43 7.47 4.68
N THR A 46 6.75 6.39 4.26
CA THR A 46 5.85 5.65 5.14
C THR A 46 6.57 5.08 6.36
N ASN A 47 5.84 5.02 7.48
CA ASN A 47 6.29 4.32 8.67
C ASN A 47 6.03 2.82 8.51
N ILE A 48 7.11 2.04 8.44
CA ILE A 48 7.01 0.59 8.35
C ILE A 48 7.07 -0.02 9.75
N SER A 49 6.11 -0.87 10.10
CA SER A 49 6.10 -1.58 11.37
C SER A 49 5.37 -2.92 11.32
N ALA A 50 5.75 -3.80 12.25
CA ALA A 50 5.09 -5.07 12.53
C ALA A 50 4.83 -5.19 14.03
N THR A 51 3.58 -5.49 14.40
CA THR A 51 3.19 -5.79 15.79
C THR A 51 3.12 -7.29 15.97
N PHE A 52 3.80 -7.84 16.98
CA PHE A 52 3.89 -9.27 17.23
C PHE A 52 2.92 -9.73 18.32
N SER A 53 2.63 -11.03 18.36
CA SER A 53 1.77 -11.65 19.38
C SER A 53 2.41 -11.86 20.74
N ASP A 54 3.69 -11.51 20.88
CA ASP A 54 4.49 -11.70 22.10
C ASP A 54 5.64 -10.68 22.14
N ASP A 55 6.21 -10.49 23.33
CA ASP A 55 7.49 -9.80 23.46
C ASP A 55 8.59 -10.61 22.77
N LEU A 56 9.56 -9.92 22.17
CA LEU A 56 10.64 -10.53 21.40
C LEU A 56 11.95 -10.58 22.18
N VAL A 57 12.74 -11.62 21.90
CA VAL A 57 14.15 -11.66 22.29
C VAL A 57 14.87 -10.53 21.52
N ALA A 58 15.42 -9.55 22.22
CA ALA A 58 15.96 -8.32 21.63
C ALA A 58 16.99 -8.59 20.51
N ASP A 59 17.86 -9.58 20.68
CA ASP A 59 18.89 -9.91 19.68
C ASP A 59 18.33 -10.61 18.43
N SER A 60 17.10 -11.12 18.48
CA SER A 60 16.45 -11.80 17.35
C SER A 60 15.79 -10.86 16.36
N ILE A 61 15.65 -9.57 16.70
CA ILE A 61 15.02 -8.55 15.88
C ILE A 61 16.06 -7.47 15.50
N ASN A 62 16.53 -7.52 14.26
CA ASN A 62 17.57 -6.63 13.74
C ASN A 62 17.44 -6.47 12.22
N SER A 63 18.36 -5.75 11.59
CA SER A 63 18.37 -5.49 10.15
C SER A 63 18.58 -6.73 9.28
N ASP A 64 18.97 -7.87 9.85
CA ASP A 64 19.11 -9.13 9.10
C ASP A 64 17.84 -9.98 9.17
N THR A 65 17.02 -9.80 10.22
CA THR A 65 15.83 -10.61 10.49
C THR A 65 14.52 -9.89 10.17
N PHE A 66 14.52 -8.56 10.17
CA PHE A 66 13.39 -7.74 9.75
C PHE A 66 13.83 -6.80 8.63
N VAL A 67 13.46 -7.15 7.41
CA VAL A 67 14.00 -6.54 6.18
C VAL A 67 12.89 -6.00 5.31
N ILE A 68 13.25 -5.01 4.49
CA ILE A 68 12.46 -4.54 3.37
C ILE A 68 13.26 -4.80 2.09
N ARG A 69 12.58 -5.24 1.04
CA ARG A 69 13.17 -5.45 -0.28
C ARG A 69 12.26 -4.96 -1.39
N ASP A 70 12.87 -4.65 -2.53
CA ASP A 70 12.19 -4.50 -3.81
C ASP A 70 12.85 -5.42 -4.86
N ALA A 71 12.57 -5.16 -6.14
CA ALA A 71 13.14 -5.92 -7.25
C ALA A 71 14.67 -5.77 -7.42
N ASP A 72 15.26 -4.67 -6.92
CA ASP A 72 16.70 -4.43 -7.00
C ASP A 72 17.45 -5.07 -5.82
N GLY A 73 16.76 -5.37 -4.73
CA GLY A 73 17.32 -6.06 -3.58
C GLY A 73 16.81 -5.52 -2.24
N VAL A 74 17.63 -5.71 -1.21
CA VAL A 74 17.33 -5.24 0.15
C VAL A 74 17.52 -3.72 0.22
N VAL A 75 16.54 -3.02 0.79
CA VAL A 75 16.65 -1.58 1.08
C VAL A 75 17.25 -1.42 2.47
N GLU A 76 18.31 -0.62 2.58
CA GLU A 76 18.95 -0.34 3.86
C GLU A 76 18.00 0.40 4.81
N ALA A 77 17.78 -0.18 5.99
CA ALA A 77 16.88 0.34 6.99
C ALA A 77 17.36 0.07 8.41
N ALA A 78 17.11 1.02 9.30
CA ALA A 78 17.31 0.84 10.73
C ALA A 78 16.11 0.11 11.34
N VAL A 79 16.38 -0.83 12.24
CA VAL A 79 15.34 -1.56 12.98
C VAL A 79 15.34 -1.11 14.44
N THR A 80 14.16 -0.78 14.94
CA THR A 80 13.94 -0.50 16.37
C THR A 80 12.79 -1.36 16.89
N TYR A 81 12.80 -1.69 18.18
CA TYR A 81 11.77 -2.52 18.79
C TYR A 81 11.26 -1.89 20.09
N ASP A 82 9.93 -1.76 20.20
CA ASP A 82 9.24 -1.31 21.39
C ASP A 82 8.61 -2.51 22.11
N LYS A 83 9.15 -2.82 23.29
CA LYS A 83 8.69 -3.92 24.15
C LYS A 83 7.33 -3.68 24.77
N THR A 84 6.87 -2.43 24.87
CA THR A 84 5.59 -2.10 25.51
C THR A 84 4.42 -2.43 24.58
N SER A 85 4.60 -2.18 23.28
CA SER A 85 3.59 -2.42 22.25
C SER A 85 3.87 -3.65 21.38
N PHE A 86 4.97 -4.36 21.65
CA PHE A 86 5.48 -5.48 20.85
C PHE A 86 5.64 -5.10 19.36
N THR A 87 6.12 -3.89 19.10
CA THR A 87 6.17 -3.33 17.75
C THR A 87 7.62 -3.17 17.29
N ALA A 88 7.99 -3.86 16.22
CA ALA A 88 9.21 -3.56 15.48
C ALA A 88 8.91 -2.48 14.44
N ARG A 89 9.77 -1.48 14.34
CA ARG A 89 9.74 -0.45 13.30
C ARG A 89 10.94 -0.59 12.41
N LEU A 90 10.70 -0.39 11.12
CA LEU A 90 11.72 -0.39 10.08
C LEU A 90 11.74 1.00 9.47
N GLN A 91 12.89 1.66 9.50
CA GLN A 91 13.08 3.01 9.00
C GLN A 91 14.11 2.99 7.87
N PRO A 92 13.66 3.07 6.60
CA PRO A 92 14.56 3.20 5.46
C PRO A 92 15.50 4.41 5.62
N GLN A 93 16.77 4.25 5.26
CA GLN A 93 17.76 5.34 5.32
C GLN A 93 17.48 6.44 4.29
N GLN A 94 16.85 6.06 3.17
CA GLN A 94 16.45 6.95 2.08
C GLN A 94 14.96 6.77 1.81
N SER A 95 14.32 7.81 1.29
CA SER A 95 12.93 7.73 0.84
C SER A 95 12.79 6.63 -0.21
N LEU A 96 11.70 5.87 -0.11
CA LEU A 96 11.40 4.80 -1.05
C LEU A 96 11.17 5.37 -2.46
N ALA A 97 11.41 4.56 -3.48
CA ALA A 97 11.13 4.95 -4.85
C ALA A 97 9.62 5.00 -5.09
N PHE A 98 9.18 5.92 -5.96
CA PHE A 98 7.80 6.03 -6.40
C PHE A 98 7.41 4.85 -7.31
N ASP A 99 6.12 4.55 -7.34
CA ASP A 99 5.51 3.49 -8.16
C ASP A 99 6.23 2.13 -8.04
N ARG A 100 6.61 1.78 -6.81
CA ARG A 100 7.43 0.59 -6.54
C ARG A 100 6.78 -0.31 -5.51
N SER A 101 6.79 -1.61 -5.81
CA SER A 101 6.37 -2.63 -4.87
C SER A 101 7.52 -2.99 -3.93
N TYR A 102 7.22 -2.93 -2.63
CA TYR A 102 8.11 -3.32 -1.56
C TYR A 102 7.53 -4.51 -0.81
N THR A 103 8.40 -5.43 -0.39
CA THR A 103 8.06 -6.56 0.47
C THR A 103 8.83 -6.43 1.78
N ILE A 104 8.08 -6.40 2.87
CA ILE A 104 8.60 -6.47 4.24
C ILE A 104 8.63 -7.95 4.62
N ILE A 105 9.72 -8.40 5.21
CA ILE A 105 9.91 -9.80 5.64
C ILE A 105 10.30 -9.80 7.10
N ALA A 106 9.54 -10.55 7.89
CA ALA A 106 9.90 -10.98 9.24
C ALA A 106 10.37 -12.44 9.15
N LYS A 107 11.69 -12.65 9.26
CA LYS A 107 12.29 -13.98 9.09
C LYS A 107 11.93 -14.93 10.21
N GLU A 108 11.90 -16.22 9.89
CA GLU A 108 11.63 -17.27 10.85
C GLU A 108 12.53 -17.14 12.09
N SER A 109 13.78 -16.67 11.98
CA SER A 109 14.73 -16.48 13.10
C SER A 109 14.28 -15.55 14.23
N ILE A 110 13.20 -14.79 14.07
CA ILE A 110 12.64 -13.93 15.11
C ILE A 110 12.01 -14.79 16.22
N ARG A 111 12.40 -14.52 17.48
CA ARG A 111 12.00 -15.31 18.65
C ARG A 111 11.20 -14.46 19.62
N GLY A 112 10.10 -15.03 20.11
CA GLY A 112 9.29 -14.55 21.22
C GLY A 112 9.79 -15.11 22.55
N LEU A 113 9.47 -14.41 23.64
CA LEU A 113 9.86 -14.83 24.99
C LEU A 113 9.06 -16.04 25.49
N ALA A 114 7.78 -16.15 25.12
CA ALA A 114 6.86 -17.19 25.57
C ALA A 114 6.37 -18.09 24.43
N LYS A 115 6.29 -17.58 23.20
CA LYS A 115 5.67 -18.28 22.05
C LYS A 115 6.66 -18.98 21.11
N GLY A 116 7.94 -19.05 21.47
CA GLY A 116 8.97 -19.65 20.64
C GLY A 116 9.32 -18.79 19.43
N GLN A 117 9.71 -19.42 18.34
CA GLN A 117 10.18 -18.76 17.11
C GLN A 117 9.06 -18.64 16.06
N LEU A 118 9.17 -17.72 15.10
CA LEU A 118 8.28 -17.70 13.94
C LEU A 118 8.37 -19.03 13.19
N ALA A 119 7.22 -19.57 12.78
CA ALA A 119 7.15 -20.89 12.14
C ALA A 119 7.73 -20.91 10.71
N VAL A 120 7.62 -19.77 10.02
CA VAL A 120 8.11 -19.51 8.67
C VAL A 120 8.40 -18.01 8.53
N ASP A 121 9.09 -17.63 7.46
CA ASP A 121 9.16 -16.22 7.04
C ASP A 121 7.74 -15.69 6.79
N LEU A 122 7.43 -14.55 7.40
CA LEU A 122 6.18 -13.83 7.21
C LEU A 122 6.43 -12.58 6.38
N GLU A 123 5.59 -12.37 5.36
CA GLU A 123 5.76 -11.27 4.43
C GLU A 123 4.50 -10.37 4.36
N ALA A 124 4.72 -9.09 4.12
CA ALA A 124 3.70 -8.14 3.75
C ALA A 124 4.22 -7.24 2.63
N SER A 125 3.42 -7.07 1.58
CA SER A 125 3.75 -6.21 0.45
C SER A 125 2.98 -4.89 0.51
N PHE A 126 3.54 -3.84 -0.09
CA PHE A 126 2.81 -2.62 -0.41
C PHE A 126 3.40 -1.98 -1.66
N THR A 127 2.64 -1.09 -2.30
CA THR A 127 3.10 -0.32 -3.45
C THR A 127 3.11 1.16 -3.07
N THR A 128 4.24 1.81 -3.31
CA THR A 128 4.35 3.25 -3.09
C THR A 128 3.51 4.01 -4.10
N VAL A 129 3.13 5.22 -3.71
CA VAL A 129 2.43 6.16 -4.57
C VAL A 129 3.26 6.37 -5.85
N PRO A 130 2.61 6.35 -7.02
CA PRO A 130 3.24 6.86 -8.23
C PRO A 130 3.64 8.33 -8.05
N ARG A 131 4.59 8.82 -8.85
CA ARG A 131 4.92 10.25 -8.87
C ARG A 131 3.70 11.13 -9.19
N TYR A 132 2.72 10.52 -9.84
CA TYR A 132 1.54 11.16 -10.37
C TYR A 132 0.31 10.94 -9.45
N GLY A 133 0.51 10.49 -8.21
CA GLY A 133 -0.60 10.26 -7.28
C GLY A 133 -1.34 8.96 -7.56
N CYS A 134 -2.50 8.81 -6.90
CA CYS A 134 -3.08 7.50 -6.65
C CYS A 134 -4.57 7.36 -6.94
N THR A 135 -5.14 8.37 -7.59
CA THR A 135 -6.55 8.38 -7.95
C THR A 135 -6.73 7.62 -9.26
N PRO A 136 -7.43 6.47 -9.29
CA PRO A 136 -7.85 5.88 -10.54
C PRO A 136 -8.87 6.82 -11.18
N GLY A 137 -8.57 7.34 -12.38
CA GLY A 137 -9.52 8.16 -13.15
C GLY A 137 -9.55 9.67 -12.84
N VAL A 138 -8.52 10.22 -12.18
CA VAL A 138 -8.19 11.64 -12.37
C VAL A 138 -7.04 11.68 -13.37
N GLU A 139 -7.36 11.20 -14.58
CA GLU A 139 -6.58 11.54 -15.74
C GLU A 139 -7.12 12.89 -16.19
N CYS A 140 -6.37 13.98 -15.99
CA CYS A 140 -6.69 15.20 -16.69
C CYS A 140 -6.44 14.93 -18.18
N GLU A 141 -7.36 15.36 -19.03
CA GLU A 141 -7.18 15.36 -20.47
C GLU A 141 -6.86 16.79 -20.93
N TYR A 142 -7.42 17.76 -20.21
CA TYR A 142 -7.28 19.18 -20.44
C TYR A 142 -6.77 19.90 -19.19
N HIS A 143 -6.11 21.05 -19.38
CA HIS A 143 -5.66 21.90 -18.28
C HIS A 143 -6.83 22.40 -17.42
N SER A 144 -8.03 22.54 -18.01
CA SER A 144 -9.26 22.91 -17.31
C SER A 144 -9.77 21.85 -16.33
N ASP A 145 -9.33 20.61 -16.49
CA ASP A 145 -9.72 19.51 -15.59
C ASP A 145 -8.94 19.60 -14.27
N CYS A 146 -7.91 20.44 -14.23
CA CYS A 146 -7.08 20.65 -13.06
C CYS A 146 -7.62 21.79 -12.18
N PRO A 147 -7.65 21.61 -10.85
CA PRO A 147 -8.13 22.63 -9.94
C PRO A 147 -7.20 23.84 -9.93
N GLY A 148 -7.78 25.03 -10.11
CA GLY A 148 -7.03 26.29 -10.08
C GLY A 148 -6.26 26.54 -11.40
N ASN A 149 -4.99 26.92 -11.28
CA ASN A 149 -4.11 27.22 -12.42
C ASN A 149 -3.11 26.08 -12.74
N GLN A 150 -3.46 24.85 -12.34
CA GLN A 150 -2.61 23.68 -12.53
C GLN A 150 -2.58 23.23 -14.00
N ILE A 151 -1.50 22.54 -14.37
CA ILE A 151 -1.21 22.09 -15.72
C ILE A 151 -1.52 20.61 -15.82
N CYS A 152 -2.21 20.21 -16.89
CA CYS A 152 -2.39 18.80 -17.18
C CYS A 152 -1.14 18.22 -17.85
N ALA A 153 -0.41 17.39 -17.13
CA ALA A 153 0.80 16.77 -17.65
C ALA A 153 0.49 15.68 -18.70
N ARG A 154 1.46 15.32 -19.53
CA ARG A 154 1.33 14.20 -20.50
C ARG A 154 0.99 12.86 -19.84
N THR A 155 1.22 12.73 -18.55
CA THR A 155 0.86 11.57 -17.72
C THR A 155 -0.58 11.59 -17.23
N GLY A 156 -1.36 12.59 -17.67
CA GLY A 156 -2.74 12.80 -17.26
C GLY A 156 -2.88 13.28 -15.82
N VAL A 157 -1.89 13.98 -15.27
CA VAL A 157 -1.95 14.42 -13.87
C VAL A 157 -1.71 15.91 -13.74
N CYS A 158 -2.49 16.53 -12.86
CA CYS A 158 -2.40 17.94 -12.55
C CYS A 158 -1.16 18.24 -11.72
N ILE A 159 -0.29 19.10 -12.24
CA ILE A 159 0.92 19.59 -11.57
C ILE A 159 0.88 21.11 -11.46
N ASP A 160 1.48 21.67 -10.42
CA ASP A 160 1.50 23.14 -10.22
C ASP A 160 2.34 23.85 -11.29
N GLU A 161 3.48 23.27 -11.64
CA GLU A 161 4.39 23.77 -12.67
C GLU A 161 5.08 22.60 -13.39
N CYS A 162 5.36 22.76 -14.69
CA CYS A 162 6.18 21.79 -15.43
C CYS A 162 7.67 21.92 -15.04
N VAL A 163 8.40 20.80 -14.98
CA VAL A 163 9.84 20.80 -14.67
C VAL A 163 10.66 20.56 -15.93
N THR A 164 10.14 19.75 -16.85
CA THR A 164 10.77 19.38 -18.11
C THR A 164 9.75 19.38 -19.24
N SER A 165 10.20 19.53 -20.49
CA SER A 165 9.31 19.45 -21.67
C SER A 165 8.62 18.10 -21.83
N LYS A 166 9.03 17.06 -21.09
CA LYS A 166 8.35 15.76 -21.07
C LYS A 166 7.06 15.79 -20.25
N ASP A 167 6.92 16.76 -19.36
CA ASP A 167 5.72 16.95 -18.55
C ASP A 167 4.60 17.57 -19.39
N CYS A 168 4.89 18.21 -20.53
CA CYS A 168 3.92 18.89 -21.36
C CYS A 168 3.32 17.99 -22.46
N TYR A 169 1.99 17.92 -22.52
CA TYR A 169 1.29 17.25 -23.61
C TYR A 169 1.35 18.10 -24.89
N ARG A 170 2.28 17.76 -25.82
CA ARG A 170 2.55 18.47 -27.08
C ARG A 170 3.03 19.92 -26.90
N GLY A 171 4.09 20.10 -26.12
CA GLY A 171 4.72 21.39 -25.95
C GLY A 171 6.07 21.32 -25.27
N THR A 172 6.67 22.48 -25.09
CA THR A 172 7.92 22.66 -24.34
C THR A 172 7.64 23.31 -22.99
N CYS A 173 8.34 22.87 -21.95
CA CYS A 173 8.25 23.50 -20.65
C CYS A 173 9.12 24.76 -20.63
N ALA A 174 8.52 25.90 -20.30
CA ALA A 174 9.22 27.16 -20.16
C ALA A 174 8.74 27.87 -18.89
N SER A 175 9.67 28.11 -17.96
CA SER A 175 9.40 28.82 -16.69
C SER A 175 8.22 28.26 -15.91
N GLY A 176 8.11 26.93 -15.80
CA GLY A 176 7.03 26.28 -15.07
C GLY A 176 5.72 26.13 -15.86
N ILE A 177 5.64 26.64 -17.10
CA ILE A 177 4.44 26.62 -17.93
C ILE A 177 4.66 25.81 -19.20
N CYS A 178 3.67 24.99 -19.58
CA CYS A 178 3.68 24.28 -20.85
C CYS A 178 3.30 25.21 -22.01
N ILE A 179 4.26 25.45 -22.91
CA ILE A 179 4.04 26.24 -24.13
C ILE A 179 3.79 25.25 -25.29
N PRO A 180 2.65 25.36 -26.00
CA PRO A 180 2.37 24.50 -27.14
C PRO A 180 3.35 24.76 -28.29
N ASP A 181 3.81 23.68 -28.94
CA ASP A 181 4.70 23.80 -30.09
C ASP A 181 3.96 24.46 -31.26
N SER A 182 4.59 25.42 -31.93
CA SER A 182 4.00 26.31 -32.95
C SER A 182 3.56 25.63 -34.26
N GLY A 183 3.37 24.31 -34.26
CA GLY A 183 3.08 23.48 -35.43
C GLY A 183 2.07 22.35 -35.19
N SER A 184 1.35 22.34 -34.06
CA SER A 184 0.15 21.50 -33.91
C SER A 184 -1.04 22.40 -33.63
N ASP A 185 -1.98 22.42 -34.58
CA ASP A 185 -3.31 23.00 -34.42
C ASP A 185 -3.86 22.64 -33.03
N GLY A 186 -4.11 23.65 -32.21
CA GLY A 186 -4.80 23.53 -30.93
C GLY A 186 -6.31 23.31 -31.13
N GLY A 187 -6.67 22.33 -31.96
CA GLY A 187 -8.02 21.83 -32.08
C GLY A 187 -8.23 20.62 -31.15
N PRO A 188 -9.45 20.39 -30.66
CA PRO A 188 -9.82 19.10 -30.08
C PRO A 188 -9.49 18.00 -31.10
N VAL A 189 -9.22 16.78 -30.61
CA VAL A 189 -9.30 15.62 -31.50
C VAL A 189 -10.67 15.65 -32.19
N ASP A 190 -10.65 15.67 -33.50
CA ASP A 190 -11.80 15.85 -34.37
C ASP A 190 -12.76 14.65 -34.23
N ASP A 191 -13.66 14.68 -33.25
CA ASP A 191 -14.90 13.92 -33.29
C ASP A 191 -15.83 14.67 -34.25
N GLY A 192 -15.71 14.36 -35.54
CA GLY A 192 -16.52 14.95 -36.59
C GLY A 192 -18.02 14.75 -36.34
N VAL A 193 -18.66 15.75 -35.75
CA VAL A 193 -20.08 16.10 -35.94
C VAL A 193 -20.15 17.62 -36.02
N GLY A 194 -19.79 18.15 -37.19
CA GLY A 194 -19.99 19.54 -37.56
C GLY A 194 -21.37 19.76 -38.16
N ASP A 195 -22.37 20.07 -37.35
CA ASP A 195 -23.59 20.74 -37.84
C ASP A 195 -23.36 22.26 -37.76
N GLY A 196 -22.59 22.75 -38.73
CA GLY A 196 -22.34 24.17 -38.94
C GLY A 196 -23.55 24.86 -39.55
N VAL A 197 -24.15 25.76 -38.78
CA VAL A 197 -24.96 26.87 -39.31
C VAL A 197 -24.06 27.75 -40.19
N ASN A 198 -24.38 27.84 -41.48
CA ASN A 198 -23.70 28.71 -42.43
C ASN A 198 -24.53 29.99 -42.65
N PRO A 199 -24.05 31.19 -42.28
CA PRO A 199 -24.70 32.43 -42.65
C PRO A 199 -24.02 33.06 -43.87
N GLY A 200 -24.78 33.13 -44.97
CA GLY A 200 -24.69 34.24 -45.90
C GLY A 200 -23.91 33.98 -47.18
N ASP A 201 -24.61 33.45 -48.19
CA ASP A 201 -24.49 33.95 -49.55
C ASP A 201 -25.92 34.04 -50.14
N ASP A 202 -26.37 35.28 -50.31
CA ASP A 202 -27.68 35.70 -50.81
C ASP A 202 -27.55 35.96 -52.33
N VAL A 203 -28.20 35.15 -53.17
CA VAL A 203 -28.72 35.56 -54.50
C VAL A 203 -29.87 34.62 -54.92
N SER A 204 -31.12 35.11 -54.85
CA SER A 204 -32.21 34.72 -55.77
C SER A 204 -31.98 35.39 -57.14
N PRO A 205 -32.35 34.82 -58.31
CA PRO A 205 -33.78 34.66 -58.70
C PRO A 205 -34.14 33.52 -59.69
N GLY A 206 -35.45 33.29 -59.86
CA GLY A 206 -36.08 32.79 -61.09
C GLY A 206 -36.43 31.29 -61.06
N ASP A 207 -37.69 30.89 -60.89
CA ASP A 207 -38.81 30.91 -61.86
C ASP A 207 -38.92 29.58 -62.63
N GLY A 208 -40.09 28.94 -62.51
CA GLY A 208 -40.76 28.33 -63.67
C GLY A 208 -40.79 26.79 -63.75
N ASP A 209 -41.99 26.26 -63.50
CA ASP A 209 -42.62 24.99 -63.95
C ASP A 209 -41.96 23.62 -63.67
#